data_AF-A0A172YL63-F1
#
_entry.id   AF-A0A172YL63-F1
#
_cell.length_a   1.000
_cell.length_b   1.000
_cell.length_c   1.000
_cell.angle_alpha   90.00
_cell.angle_beta   90.00
_cell.angle_gamma   90.00
#
_symmetry.space_group_name_H-M   'P 1'
#
loop_
_entity.id
_entity.type
_entity.pdbx_description
1 polymer ?
#
loop_
_entity_poly.entity_id
_entity_poly.type
_entity_poly.pdbx_seq_one_letter_code
_entity_poly.pdbx_strand_id
1 'polypeptide(L)'
;MKTKDCNKKIKHMFPEYRDLIQPLREDNAHFAKLFEEHSELDKEITQLELNPINVLNHDIEGLKRRKLKLKDELYSILRNHQQSLNQ
;
A
#
# COMPACT_ATOMS: atom_id res chain seq x y z
N MET A 1 0.19 -4.05 -16.21
CA MET A 1 1.09 -3.88 -15.06
C MET A 1 0.74 -2.58 -14.34
N LYS A 2 0.04 -2.63 -13.19
CA LYS A 2 -0.51 -1.46 -12.46
C LYS A 2 0.28 -1.14 -11.16
N THR A 3 1.52 -1.60 -11.10
CA THR A 3 2.38 -1.52 -9.91
C THR A 3 2.98 -0.11 -9.71
N LYS A 4 2.93 0.76 -10.74
CA LYS A 4 3.55 2.10 -10.72
C LYS A 4 2.73 3.12 -9.93
N ASP A 5 1.40 3.05 -10.00
CA ASP A 5 0.51 4.06 -9.42
C ASP A 5 0.47 3.99 -7.89
N CYS A 6 0.44 2.78 -7.33
CA CYS A 6 0.48 2.56 -5.88
C CYS A 6 1.84 2.95 -5.29
N ASN A 7 2.93 2.60 -5.99
CA ASN A 7 4.28 2.92 -5.54
C ASN A 7 4.53 4.43 -5.57
N LYS A 8 3.96 5.13 -6.57
CA LYS A 8 4.06 6.58 -6.68
C LYS A 8 3.37 7.30 -5.51
N LYS A 9 2.23 6.80 -5.03
CA LYS A 9 1.50 7.37 -3.89
C LYS A 9 2.26 7.25 -2.58
N ILE A 10 2.85 6.09 -2.30
CA ILE A 10 3.69 5.86 -1.10
C ILE A 10 4.97 6.72 -1.17
N LYS A 11 5.63 6.73 -2.34
CA LYS A 11 6.83 7.57 -2.57
C LYS A 11 6.56 9.07 -2.44
N HIS A 12 5.31 9.51 -2.64
CA HIS A 12 4.94 10.92 -2.51
C HIS A 12 4.61 11.33 -1.07
N MET A 13 4.14 10.39 -0.25
CA MET A 13 3.90 10.61 1.18
C MET A 13 5.16 10.48 2.03
N PHE A 14 6.13 9.70 1.55
CA PHE A 14 7.36 9.39 2.28
C PHE A 14 8.58 9.65 1.39
N PRO A 15 8.87 10.92 1.04
CA PRO A 15 9.98 11.26 0.15
C PRO A 15 11.33 10.87 0.75
N GLU A 16 11.49 10.98 2.08
CA GLU A 16 12.70 10.61 2.81
C GLU A 16 12.96 9.10 2.80
N TYR A 17 11.89 8.30 2.75
CA TYR A 17 11.99 6.84 2.70
C TYR A 17 11.94 6.30 1.26
N ARG A 18 11.85 7.17 0.24
CA ARG A 18 11.74 6.78 -1.16
C ARG A 18 12.89 5.88 -1.62
N ASP A 19 14.09 6.20 -1.16
CA ASP A 19 15.31 5.47 -1.46
C ASP A 19 15.40 4.16 -0.68
N LEU A 20 14.82 4.13 0.53
CA LEU A 20 14.71 2.93 1.37
C LEU A 20 13.61 1.97 0.88
N ILE A 21 12.53 2.47 0.27
CA ILE A 21 11.40 1.65 -0.20
C ILE A 21 11.83 0.67 -1.30
N GLN A 22 12.76 1.03 -2.17
CA GLN A 22 13.25 0.14 -3.23
C GLN A 22 13.96 -1.11 -2.67
N PRO A 23 15.08 -0.96 -1.94
CA PRO A 23 15.79 -2.09 -1.37
C PRO A 23 14.91 -2.83 -0.36
N LEU A 24 14.11 -2.13 0.46
CA LEU A 24 13.21 -2.76 1.41
C LEU A 24 12.16 -3.65 0.71
N ARG A 25 11.67 -3.28 -0.47
CA ARG A 25 10.71 -4.14 -1.19
C ARG A 25 11.35 -5.42 -1.72
N GLU A 26 12.64 -5.38 -2.05
CA GLU A 26 13.40 -6.53 -2.53
C GLU A 26 13.92 -7.39 -1.38
N ASP A 27 14.34 -6.76 -0.30
CA ASP A 27 14.90 -7.38 0.91
C ASP A 27 13.81 -7.94 1.83
N ASN A 28 12.67 -7.24 1.95
CA ASN A 28 11.58 -7.62 2.84
C ASN A 28 10.37 -8.19 2.10
N ALA A 29 10.25 -9.52 2.10
CA ALA A 29 9.11 -10.25 1.56
C ALA A 29 7.76 -9.83 2.18
N HIS A 30 7.77 -9.37 3.44
CA HIS A 30 6.57 -8.88 4.11
C HIS A 30 6.05 -7.59 3.48
N PHE A 31 6.96 -6.67 3.15
CA PHE A 31 6.63 -5.43 2.45
C PHE A 31 6.13 -5.72 1.03
N ALA A 32 6.73 -6.67 0.32
CA ALA A 32 6.27 -7.10 -0.99
C ALA A 32 4.82 -7.62 -0.95
N LYS A 33 4.50 -8.48 0.03
CA LYS A 33 3.15 -9.04 0.20
C LYS A 33 2.09 -7.97 0.50
N LEU A 34 2.39 -7.04 1.42
CA LEU A 34 1.49 -5.92 1.73
C LEU A 34 1.27 -5.01 0.52
N PHE A 35 2.31 -4.84 -0.30
CA PHE A 35 2.22 -4.05 -1.52
C PHE A 35 1.30 -4.70 -2.57
N GLU A 36 1.38 -6.02 -2.71
CA GLU A 36 0.46 -6.80 -3.55
C GLU A 36 -0.98 -6.69 -3.05
N GLU A 37 -1.20 -6.91 -1.75
CA GLU A 37 -2.53 -6.78 -1.12
C GLU A 37 -3.12 -5.38 -1.32
N HIS A 38 -2.30 -4.33 -1.20
CA HIS A 38 -2.74 -2.96 -1.44
C HIS A 38 -3.12 -2.74 -2.91
N SER A 39 -2.35 -3.30 -3.84
CA SER A 39 -2.63 -3.20 -5.28
C SER A 39 -3.92 -3.94 -5.66
N GLU A 40 -4.19 -5.09 -5.05
CA GLU A 40 -5.45 -5.81 -5.22
C GLU A 40 -6.63 -5.02 -4.68
N LEU A 41 -6.51 -4.46 -3.47
CA LEU A 41 -7.53 -3.59 -2.87
C LEU A 41 -7.79 -2.33 -3.71
N ASP A 42 -6.76 -1.69 -4.25
CA ASP A 42 -6.93 -0.52 -5.10
C ASP A 42 -7.65 -0.84 -6.42
N LYS A 43 -7.32 -1.99 -7.03
CA LYS A 43 -8.05 -2.52 -8.19
C LYS A 43 -9.51 -2.79 -7.84
N GLU A 44 -9.76 -3.44 -6.72
CA GLU A 44 -11.12 -3.79 -6.28
C GLU A 44 -11.94 -2.54 -6.00
N ILE A 45 -11.39 -1.55 -5.30
CA ILE A 45 -12.01 -0.24 -5.09
C ILE A 45 -12.30 0.42 -6.44
N THR A 46 -11.34 0.45 -7.37
CA THR A 46 -11.55 1.06 -8.70
C THR A 46 -12.65 0.34 -9.49
N GLN A 47 -12.67 -0.99 -9.47
CA GLN A 47 -13.71 -1.78 -10.15
C GLN A 47 -15.09 -1.55 -9.54
N LEU A 48 -15.15 -1.38 -8.23
CA LEU A 48 -16.38 -1.05 -7.51
C LEU A 48 -16.81 0.39 -7.81
N GLU A 49 -15.91 1.37 -7.77
CA GLU A 49 -16.22 2.77 -8.13
C GLU A 49 -16.74 2.89 -9.58
N LEU A 50 -16.26 2.05 -10.49
CA LEU A 50 -16.79 1.95 -11.86
C LEU A 50 -18.19 1.31 -11.93
N ASN A 51 -18.59 0.53 -10.93
CA ASN A 51 -19.90 -0.16 -10.85
C ASN A 51 -20.67 0.28 -9.58
N PRO A 52 -21.22 1.51 -9.57
CA PRO A 52 -21.85 2.10 -8.38
C PRO A 52 -23.08 1.32 -7.87
N ILE A 53 -23.75 0.54 -8.72
CA ILE A 53 -24.87 -0.32 -8.33
C ILE A 53 -24.40 -1.48 -7.41
N ASN A 54 -23.19 -2.00 -7.64
CA ASN A 54 -22.61 -3.07 -6.82
C ASN A 54 -21.96 -2.51 -5.53
N VAL A 55 -21.51 -1.25 -5.56
CA VAL A 55 -20.98 -0.52 -4.39
C VAL A 55 -22.00 -0.38 -3.27
N LEU A 56 -23.26 -0.19 -3.60
CA LEU A 56 -24.32 -0.11 -2.58
C LEU A 56 -24.51 -1.43 -1.83
N ASN A 57 -24.09 -2.56 -2.43
CA ASN A 57 -24.11 -3.89 -1.83
C ASN A 57 -22.74 -4.33 -1.30
N HIS A 58 -21.66 -3.66 -1.69
CA HIS A 58 -20.29 -4.07 -1.38
C HIS A 58 -19.58 -3.02 -0.54
N ASP A 59 -18.91 -3.46 0.51
CA ASP A 59 -18.36 -2.62 1.57
C ASP A 59 -17.14 -1.81 1.10
N ILE A 60 -17.33 -0.78 0.25
CA ILE A 60 -16.26 0.18 -0.10
C ILE A 60 -15.65 0.77 1.16
N GLU A 61 -16.43 0.97 2.21
CA GLU A 61 -15.95 1.44 3.50
C GLU A 61 -14.99 0.43 4.13
N GLY A 62 -15.35 -0.86 4.16
CA GLY A 62 -14.45 -1.96 4.54
C GLY A 62 -13.16 -1.98 3.72
N LEU A 63 -13.23 -1.83 2.40
CA LEU A 63 -12.04 -1.81 1.54
C LEU A 63 -11.15 -0.59 1.80
N LYS A 64 -11.74 0.60 2.00
CA LYS A 64 -11.00 1.79 2.42
C LYS A 64 -10.32 1.61 3.78
N ARG A 65 -11.00 0.96 4.74
CA ARG A 65 -10.40 0.61 6.04
C ARG A 65 -9.22 -0.36 5.87
N ARG A 66 -9.35 -1.39 5.04
CA ARG A 66 -8.23 -2.32 4.75
C ARG A 66 -7.06 -1.61 4.08
N LYS A 67 -7.33 -0.75 3.10
CA LYS A 67 -6.31 0.08 2.45
C LYS A 67 -5.58 0.97 3.45
N LEU A 68 -6.29 1.55 4.41
CA LEU A 68 -5.69 2.34 5.49
C LEU A 68 -4.79 1.48 6.40
N LYS A 69 -5.24 0.28 6.78
CA LYS A 69 -4.43 -0.66 7.58
C LYS A 69 -3.13 -1.04 6.88
N LEU A 70 -3.21 -1.40 5.59
CA LEU A 70 -2.02 -1.75 4.82
C LEU A 70 -1.04 -0.58 4.74
N LYS A 71 -1.54 0.65 4.60
CA LYS A 71 -0.71 1.85 4.64
C LYS A 71 0.00 2.02 6.00
N ASP A 72 -0.70 1.74 7.09
CA ASP A 72 -0.14 1.81 8.44
C ASP A 72 0.94 0.75 8.67
N GLU A 73 0.71 -0.49 8.24
CA GLU A 73 1.69 -1.57 8.28
C GLU A 73 2.92 -1.27 7.42
N LEU A 74 2.73 -0.77 6.20
CA LEU A 74 3.84 -0.34 5.33
C LEU A 74 4.67 0.77 6.00
N TYR A 75 4.03 1.72 6.67
CA TYR A 75 4.72 2.78 7.41
C TYR A 75 5.47 2.22 8.64
N SER A 76 4.87 1.30 9.38
CA SER A 76 5.51 0.63 10.51
C SER A 76 6.79 -0.10 10.09
N ILE A 77 6.76 -0.83 8.98
CA ILE A 77 7.94 -1.52 8.44
C ILE A 77 9.01 -0.51 8.03
N LEU A 78 8.64 0.56 7.32
CA LEU A 78 9.57 1.60 6.90
C LEU A 78 10.26 2.26 8.10
N ARG A 79 9.49 2.61 9.13
CA ARG A 79 10.00 3.18 10.37
C ARG A 79 10.92 2.20 11.10
N ASN A 80 10.52 0.94 11.20
CA ASN A 80 11.31 -0.09 11.88
C ASN A 80 12.66 -0.34 11.18
N HIS A 81 12.64 -0.41 9.85
CA HIS A 81 13.87 -0.57 9.06
C HIS A 81 14.78 0.66 9.17
N GLN A 82 14.22 1.87 9.08
CA GLN A 82 15.01 3.08 9.27
C GLN A 82 15.59 3.17 10.69
N GLN A 83 14.84 2.77 11.72
CA GLN A 83 15.35 2.69 13.09
C GLN A 83 16.50 1.68 13.21
N SER A 84 16.39 0.52 12.56
CA SER A 84 17.45 -0.49 12.54
C SER A 84 18.71 -0.05 11.79
N LEU A 85 18.59 0.80 10.77
CA LEU A 85 19.72 1.37 10.04
C LEU A 85 20.44 2.49 10.81
N ASN A 86 19.77 3.10 11.78
CA ASN A 86 20.29 4.20 12.60
C ASN A 86 20.90 3.72 13.94
N GLN A 87 20.99 2.41 14.17
CA GLN A 87 21.67 1.79 15.31
C GLN A 87 23.03 1.24 14.87
#